data_AF-A0A4Y8R6A2-F1
#
_entry.id   AF-A0A4Y8R6A2-F1
#
_cell.length_a   1.000
_cell.length_b   1.000
_cell.length_c   1.000
_cell.angle_alpha   90.00
_cell.angle_beta   90.00
_cell.angle_gamma   90.00
#
_symmetry.space_group_name_H-M   'P 1'
#
loop_
_entity.id
_entity.type
_entity.pdbx_description
1 polymer ?
#
loop_
_entity_poly.entity_id
_entity_poly.type
_entity_poly.pdbx_seq_one_letter_code
_entity_poly.pdbx_strand_id
1 'polypeptide(L)'
;MDGARPVTSDPVAALGLPARALVGERLTKKLLLDMAAETASDRKLITNAIASATVEAVLTPATTGIAEHREPGRRVQDVAVISLVLAGQVSAKDQARVLDLVHRSMPRPVIVLLKAPDDGVAISAALTRVSQTDDSRSVVEASIAGDLASLPEGSVNVGQLVRTDLWAYYQDLAKAIATDGNGSPDLDAEHAIAERRRLDGLEGDLATVARQAQKEKSLPKRIDLNTRAKTLRAEIEDVRGLFYAHHRQQHR
;
A
#
# COMPACT_ATOMS: atom_id res chain seq x y z
N MET A 1 -24.45 -16.47 -16.23
CA MET A 1 -25.08 -15.87 -15.04
C MET A 1 -24.07 -14.89 -14.48
N ASP A 2 -24.52 -13.66 -14.24
CA ASP A 2 -23.74 -12.42 -14.19
C ASP A 2 -22.39 -12.50 -13.47
N GLY A 3 -21.32 -12.41 -14.26
CA GLY A 3 -20.02 -11.96 -13.79
C GLY A 3 -20.05 -10.46 -13.64
N ALA A 4 -20.71 -9.98 -12.57
CA ALA A 4 -20.60 -8.59 -12.17
C ALA A 4 -19.12 -8.31 -11.91
N ARG A 5 -18.48 -7.56 -12.81
CA ARG A 5 -17.22 -6.89 -12.49
C ARG A 5 -17.48 -6.10 -11.21
N PRO A 6 -16.64 -6.20 -10.17
CA PRO A 6 -16.81 -5.34 -9.01
C PRO A 6 -16.87 -3.90 -9.50
N VAL A 7 -17.90 -3.18 -9.06
CA VAL A 7 -18.06 -1.75 -9.32
C VAL A 7 -16.72 -1.12 -8.94
N THR A 8 -16.08 -0.44 -9.89
CA THR A 8 -14.83 0.26 -9.63
C THR A 8 -15.13 1.25 -8.51
N SER A 9 -14.73 0.93 -7.28
CA SER A 9 -15.01 1.77 -6.12
C SER A 9 -14.32 3.10 -6.38
N ASP A 10 -15.10 4.18 -6.46
CA ASP A 10 -14.53 5.53 -6.53
C ASP A 10 -13.53 5.66 -5.35
N PRO A 11 -12.22 5.82 -5.61
CA PRO A 11 -11.23 5.82 -4.56
C PRO A 11 -11.46 6.91 -3.51
N VAL A 12 -12.04 8.04 -3.93
CA VAL A 12 -12.39 9.15 -3.03
C VAL A 12 -13.49 8.72 -2.08
N ALA A 13 -14.51 8.02 -2.58
CA ALA A 13 -15.59 7.47 -1.77
C ALA A 13 -15.12 6.35 -0.83
N ALA A 14 -14.27 5.44 -1.32
CA ALA A 14 -13.71 4.34 -0.52
C ALA A 14 -12.92 4.85 0.70
N LEU A 15 -12.13 5.91 0.51
CA LEU A 15 -11.38 6.58 1.56
C LEU A 15 -12.25 7.47 2.46
N GLY A 16 -13.51 7.74 2.10
CA GLY A 16 -14.40 8.62 2.85
C GLY A 16 -13.90 10.07 2.93
N LEU A 17 -13.21 10.56 1.89
CA LEU A 17 -12.56 11.87 1.93
C LEU A 17 -13.59 12.99 2.12
N PRO A 18 -13.46 13.85 3.16
CA PRO A 18 -14.39 14.96 3.36
C PRO A 18 -14.34 15.93 2.18
N ALA A 19 -15.48 16.47 1.75
CA ALA A 19 -15.54 17.42 0.63
C ALA A 19 -14.59 18.62 0.81
N ARG A 20 -14.43 19.11 2.05
CA ARG A 20 -13.52 20.20 2.41
C ARG A 20 -12.03 19.86 2.34
N ALA A 21 -11.68 18.57 2.26
CA ALA A 21 -10.30 18.11 2.07
C ALA A 21 -9.91 17.98 0.60
N LEU A 22 -10.90 17.96 -0.31
CA LEU A 22 -10.66 17.78 -1.74
C LEU A 22 -9.97 19.01 -2.33
N VAL A 23 -8.95 18.75 -3.15
CA VAL A 23 -8.14 19.77 -3.82
C VAL A 23 -8.32 19.65 -5.34
N GLY A 24 -8.14 18.45 -5.89
CA GLY A 24 -8.28 18.19 -7.33
C GLY A 24 -7.24 18.89 -8.22
N GLU A 25 -6.08 19.24 -7.66
CA GLU A 25 -5.04 19.98 -8.39
C GLU A 25 -4.13 19.06 -9.19
N ARG A 26 -3.96 19.37 -10.48
CA ARG A 26 -3.07 18.60 -11.35
C ARG A 26 -1.60 18.87 -11.01
N LEU A 27 -0.84 17.80 -10.77
CA LEU A 27 0.62 17.86 -10.71
C LEU A 27 1.18 17.84 -12.13
N THR A 28 1.88 18.91 -12.50
CA THR A 28 2.57 18.93 -13.80
C THR A 28 3.65 17.85 -13.84
N LYS A 29 3.91 17.31 -15.03
CA LYS A 29 4.96 16.29 -15.20
C LYS A 29 6.34 16.80 -14.79
N LYS A 30 6.61 18.09 -15.06
CA LYS A 30 7.82 18.77 -14.59
C LYS A 30 7.91 18.76 -13.06
N LEU A 31 6.86 19.22 -12.37
CA LEU A 31 6.83 19.26 -10.91
C LEU A 31 7.00 17.86 -10.29
N LEU A 32 6.31 16.85 -10.83
CA LEU A 32 6.45 15.47 -10.36
C LEU A 32 7.90 14.96 -10.49
N LEU A 33 8.56 15.27 -11.62
CA LEU A 33 9.96 14.91 -11.84
C LEU A 33 10.91 15.67 -10.91
N ASP A 34 10.68 16.96 -10.69
CA ASP A 34 11.52 17.79 -9.83
C ASP A 34 11.42 17.36 -8.35
N MET A 35 10.24 16.88 -7.92
CA MET A 35 10.05 16.35 -6.56
C MET A 35 10.62 14.94 -6.41
N ALA A 36 10.30 14.02 -7.32
CA ALA A 36 10.51 12.58 -7.09
C ALA A 36 11.72 11.96 -7.79
N ALA A 37 12.24 12.54 -8.87
CA ALA A 37 13.35 11.91 -9.61
C ALA A 37 14.72 12.28 -9.02
N GLU A 38 15.39 11.31 -8.40
CA GLU A 38 16.75 11.52 -7.86
C GLU A 38 17.83 11.29 -8.91
N THR A 39 17.58 10.38 -9.85
CA THR A 39 18.53 9.98 -10.89
C THR A 39 17.96 10.15 -12.31
N ALA A 40 18.82 10.08 -13.33
CA ALA A 40 18.39 10.06 -14.73
C ALA A 40 17.49 8.84 -15.04
N SER A 41 17.75 7.69 -14.40
CA SER A 41 16.91 6.50 -14.50
C SER A 41 15.53 6.73 -13.87
N ASP A 42 15.44 7.37 -12.71
CA ASP A 42 14.15 7.68 -12.08
C ASP A 42 13.35 8.65 -12.96
N ARG A 43 14.01 9.66 -13.53
CA ARG A 43 13.38 10.60 -14.47
C ARG A 43 12.79 9.87 -15.67
N LYS A 44 13.55 8.94 -16.28
CA LYS A 44 13.08 8.13 -17.40
C LYS A 44 11.91 7.23 -16.99
N LEU A 45 12.01 6.58 -15.84
CA LEU A 45 10.97 5.71 -15.30
C LEU A 45 9.66 6.48 -15.11
N ILE A 46 9.66 7.57 -14.34
CA ILE A 46 8.47 8.38 -14.09
C ILE A 46 7.91 8.93 -15.41
N THR A 47 8.77 9.36 -16.33
CA THR A 47 8.35 9.86 -17.64
C THR A 47 7.61 8.81 -18.45
N ASN A 48 8.05 7.56 -18.42
CA ASN A 48 7.44 6.49 -19.20
C ASN A 48 6.24 5.86 -18.50
N ALA A 49 6.29 5.74 -17.18
CA ALA A 49 5.29 5.03 -16.40
C ALA A 49 4.05 5.87 -16.09
N ILE A 50 4.19 7.19 -15.88
CA ILE A 50 3.09 8.05 -15.41
C ILE A 50 2.54 8.94 -16.53
N ALA A 51 1.26 8.76 -16.84
CA ALA A 51 0.50 9.60 -17.76
C ALA A 51 0.07 10.93 -17.11
N SER A 52 -0.45 10.87 -15.88
CA SER A 52 -0.87 12.05 -15.13
C SER A 52 -0.81 11.82 -13.63
N ALA A 53 -0.71 12.92 -12.88
CA ALA A 53 -0.76 12.93 -11.43
C ALA A 53 -1.66 14.07 -10.93
N THR A 54 -2.38 13.84 -9.84
CA THR A 54 -3.33 14.79 -9.24
C THR A 54 -3.22 14.71 -7.72
N VAL A 55 -3.19 15.86 -7.05
CA VAL A 55 -3.45 15.95 -5.61
C VAL A 55 -4.96 15.93 -5.42
N GLU A 56 -5.49 14.78 -5.04
CA GLU A 56 -6.94 14.59 -4.87
C GLU A 56 -7.42 15.31 -3.60
N ALA A 57 -6.66 15.18 -2.50
CA ALA A 57 -7.02 15.76 -1.23
C ALA A 57 -5.80 16.05 -0.34
N VAL A 58 -6.00 16.91 0.65
CA VAL A 58 -5.08 17.15 1.77
C VAL A 58 -5.86 17.06 3.08
N LEU A 59 -5.55 16.02 3.86
CA LEU A 59 -6.16 15.77 5.16
C LEU A 59 -5.43 16.58 6.22
N THR A 60 -6.13 17.49 6.88
CA THR A 60 -5.62 18.35 7.95
C THR A 60 -6.58 18.31 9.13
N PRO A 61 -6.21 18.80 10.33
CA PRO A 61 -7.16 18.90 11.44
C PRO A 61 -8.41 19.71 11.09
N ALA A 62 -8.26 20.76 10.28
CA ALA A 62 -9.39 21.56 9.83
C ALA A 62 -10.35 20.79 8.90
N THR A 63 -9.83 19.82 8.12
CA THR A 63 -10.62 19.08 7.13
C THR A 63 -11.12 17.73 7.63
N THR A 64 -10.46 17.11 8.60
CA THR A 64 -10.84 15.80 9.15
C THR A 64 -11.34 15.87 10.59
N GLY A 65 -10.95 16.89 11.36
CA GLY A 65 -11.14 16.92 12.81
C GLY A 65 -10.19 16.02 13.59
N ILE A 66 -9.18 15.43 12.93
CA ILE A 66 -8.13 14.59 13.55
C ILE A 66 -6.96 15.49 13.93
N ALA A 67 -6.45 15.39 15.16
CA ALA A 67 -5.37 16.25 15.63
C ALA A 67 -4.04 16.02 14.87
N GLU A 68 -3.18 17.05 14.84
CA GLU A 68 -1.81 16.87 14.34
C GLU A 68 -1.00 16.00 15.30
N HIS A 69 -0.10 15.19 14.75
CA HIS A 69 0.91 14.48 15.55
C HIS A 69 2.16 15.36 15.68
N ARG A 70 2.60 15.63 16.91
CA ARG A 70 3.63 16.65 17.22
C ARG A 70 4.88 16.12 17.94
N GLU A 71 5.11 14.81 17.93
CA GLU A 71 6.25 14.25 18.65
C GLU A 71 7.62 14.66 18.05
N PRO A 72 8.67 14.78 18.89
CA PRO A 72 10.03 14.98 18.40
C PRO A 72 10.44 13.87 17.43
N GLY A 73 10.89 14.22 16.24
CA GLY A 73 11.34 13.26 15.21
C GLY A 73 10.26 12.81 14.23
N ARG A 74 8.97 13.05 14.51
CA ARG A 74 7.88 12.84 13.56
C ARG A 74 6.76 13.84 13.78
N ARG A 75 6.69 14.86 12.92
CA ARG A 75 5.56 15.81 12.88
C ARG A 75 4.67 15.49 11.69
N VAL A 76 3.39 15.27 11.94
CA VAL A 76 2.38 15.03 10.89
C VAL A 76 1.29 16.09 11.02
N GLN A 77 1.38 17.12 10.19
CA GLN A 77 0.44 18.24 10.13
C GLN A 77 -0.66 18.01 9.10
N ASP A 78 -0.33 17.28 8.05
CA ASP A 78 -1.25 16.86 7.00
C ASP A 78 -0.87 15.50 6.43
N VAL A 79 -1.83 14.87 5.74
CA VAL A 79 -1.63 13.68 4.92
C VAL A 79 -2.13 13.99 3.50
N ALA A 80 -1.26 13.85 2.51
CA ALA A 80 -1.63 14.07 1.11
C ALA A 80 -2.29 12.82 0.51
N VAL A 81 -3.26 13.00 -0.38
CA VAL A 81 -3.78 11.93 -1.25
C VAL A 81 -3.43 12.26 -2.68
N ILE A 82 -2.61 11.43 -3.31
CA ILE A 82 -2.12 11.62 -4.68
C ILE A 82 -2.60 10.48 -5.56
N SER A 83 -3.32 10.80 -6.62
CA SER A 83 -3.60 9.86 -7.70
C SER A 83 -2.52 9.91 -8.77
N LEU A 84 -2.04 8.74 -9.17
CA LEU A 84 -1.16 8.54 -10.32
C LEU A 84 -1.88 7.65 -11.32
N VAL A 85 -1.87 8.06 -12.60
CA VAL A 85 -2.42 7.25 -13.70
C VAL A 85 -1.26 6.68 -14.50
N LEU A 86 -1.23 5.35 -14.66
CA LEU A 86 -0.23 4.68 -15.48
C LEU A 86 -0.43 4.99 -16.97
N ALA A 87 0.66 5.19 -17.70
CA ALA A 87 0.63 5.44 -19.14
C ALA A 87 0.37 4.18 -19.99
N GLY A 88 0.42 3.00 -19.37
CA GLY A 88 0.20 1.72 -20.01
C GLY A 88 0.53 0.59 -19.05
N GLN A 89 0.86 -0.57 -19.60
CA GLN A 89 1.30 -1.73 -18.82
C GLN A 89 2.71 -1.47 -18.27
N VAL A 90 2.82 -1.38 -16.94
CA VAL A 90 4.08 -1.14 -16.22
C VAL A 90 4.35 -2.33 -15.32
N SER A 91 5.60 -2.80 -15.28
CA SER A 91 5.97 -3.97 -14.47
C SER A 91 5.74 -3.71 -12.97
N ALA A 92 5.39 -4.74 -12.19
CA ALA A 92 5.19 -4.60 -10.74
C ALA A 92 6.42 -3.99 -10.02
N LYS A 93 7.63 -4.32 -10.50
CA LYS A 93 8.88 -3.74 -10.00
C LYS A 93 8.96 -2.23 -10.24
N ASP A 94 8.62 -1.80 -11.46
CA ASP A 94 8.65 -0.39 -11.84
C ASP A 94 7.54 0.40 -11.12
N GLN A 95 6.35 -0.18 -10.96
CA GLN A 95 5.29 0.38 -10.13
C GLN A 95 5.76 0.57 -8.68
N ALA A 96 6.34 -0.46 -8.06
CA ALA A 96 6.88 -0.38 -6.71
C ALA A 96 7.98 0.70 -6.58
N ARG A 97 8.85 0.83 -7.59
CA ARG A 97 9.87 1.89 -7.61
C ARG A 97 9.26 3.29 -7.72
N VAL A 98 8.22 3.47 -8.54
CA VAL A 98 7.51 4.76 -8.63
C VAL A 98 6.85 5.12 -7.30
N LEU A 99 6.19 4.17 -6.64
CA LEU A 99 5.60 4.39 -5.31
C LEU A 99 6.66 4.80 -4.28
N ASP A 100 7.78 4.09 -4.22
CA ASP A 100 8.91 4.42 -3.33
C ASP A 100 9.46 5.84 -3.58
N LEU A 101 9.65 6.23 -4.85
CA LEU A 101 10.10 7.58 -5.21
C LEU A 101 9.12 8.67 -4.75
N VAL A 102 7.81 8.46 -4.94
CA VAL A 102 6.79 9.43 -4.52
C VAL A 102 6.73 9.56 -3.01
N HIS A 103 6.75 8.44 -2.28
CA HIS A 103 6.76 8.47 -0.81
C HIS A 103 8.00 9.15 -0.23
N ARG A 104 9.17 8.99 -0.85
CA ARG A 104 10.41 9.67 -0.44
C ARG A 104 10.43 11.16 -0.77
N SER A 105 9.73 11.57 -1.82
CA SER A 105 9.76 12.94 -2.35
C SER A 105 9.09 13.99 -1.48
N MET A 106 8.34 13.58 -0.45
CA MET A 106 7.56 14.48 0.39
C MET A 106 7.92 14.29 1.86
N PRO A 107 8.22 15.37 2.62
CA PRO A 107 8.56 15.29 4.04
C PRO A 107 7.28 15.17 4.92
N ARG A 108 6.32 14.37 4.47
CA ARG A 108 5.01 14.14 5.10
C ARG A 108 4.40 12.82 4.59
N PRO A 109 3.46 12.22 5.33
CA PRO A 109 2.77 11.02 4.86
C PRO A 109 1.94 11.27 3.58
N VAL A 110 1.96 10.31 2.68
CA VAL A 110 1.24 10.35 1.40
C VAL A 110 0.50 9.04 1.20
N ILE A 111 -0.77 9.13 0.87
CA ILE A 111 -1.57 8.02 0.34
C ILE A 111 -1.49 8.11 -1.18
N VAL A 112 -0.99 7.08 -1.84
CA VAL A 112 -0.88 7.03 -3.30
C VAL A 112 -1.93 6.10 -3.87
N LEU A 113 -2.77 6.61 -4.76
CA LEU A 113 -3.73 5.84 -5.56
C LEU A 113 -3.15 5.63 -6.96
N LEU A 114 -2.71 4.41 -7.26
CA LEU A 114 -2.16 4.06 -8.56
C LEU A 114 -3.24 3.43 -9.44
N LYS A 115 -3.70 4.18 -10.44
CA LYS A 115 -4.74 3.78 -11.38
C LYS A 115 -4.09 3.13 -12.60
N ALA A 116 -4.31 1.82 -12.77
CA ALA A 116 -3.94 1.11 -13.99
C ALA A 116 -5.12 1.14 -14.98
N PRO A 117 -4.88 1.29 -16.30
CA PRO A 117 -5.96 1.33 -17.29
C PRO A 117 -6.92 0.14 -17.24
N ASP A 118 -6.41 -1.06 -16.90
CA ASP A 118 -7.16 -2.32 -16.97
C ASP A 118 -7.18 -3.10 -15.63
N ASP A 119 -6.48 -2.62 -14.61
CA ASP A 119 -6.10 -3.41 -13.41
C ASP A 119 -6.58 -2.80 -12.10
N GLY A 120 -7.64 -1.97 -12.17
CA GLY A 120 -8.23 -1.33 -10.99
C GLY A 120 -7.35 -0.24 -10.37
N VAL A 121 -7.51 -0.03 -9.07
CA VAL A 121 -6.79 1.01 -8.31
C VAL A 121 -6.02 0.35 -7.18
N ALA A 122 -4.70 0.42 -7.25
CA ALA A 122 -3.88 0.08 -6.10
C ALA A 122 -3.80 1.27 -5.14
N ILE A 123 -3.90 0.98 -3.85
CA ILE A 123 -3.64 1.94 -2.77
C ILE A 123 -2.29 1.66 -2.14
N SER A 124 -1.49 2.68 -1.90
CA SER A 124 -0.19 2.55 -1.24
C SER A 124 -0.02 3.56 -0.12
N ALA A 125 0.57 3.09 0.98
CA ALA A 125 1.01 3.88 2.11
C ALA A 125 2.45 3.50 2.46
N ALA A 126 3.22 4.47 2.94
CA ALA A 126 4.56 4.28 3.47
C ALA A 126 4.71 4.97 4.82
N LEU A 127 5.18 4.23 5.81
CA LEU A 127 5.62 4.79 7.09
C LEU A 127 6.96 5.47 6.86
N THR A 128 6.98 6.79 7.00
CA THR A 128 8.11 7.65 6.64
C THR A 128 8.50 8.60 7.74
N ARG A 129 9.81 8.79 7.94
CA ARG A 129 10.35 9.89 8.75
C ARG A 129 11.05 10.91 7.86
N VAL A 130 11.15 12.15 8.32
CA VAL A 130 11.96 13.17 7.64
C VAL A 130 13.42 12.72 7.62
N SER A 131 14.11 12.96 6.50
CA SER A 131 15.53 12.65 6.38
C SER A 131 16.37 13.55 7.28
N GLN A 132 17.42 12.97 7.88
CA GLN A 132 18.34 13.72 8.74
C GLN A 132 19.34 14.56 7.93
N THR A 133 19.50 14.27 6.64
CA THR A 133 20.44 14.95 5.74
C THR A 133 19.77 15.90 4.76
N ASP A 134 18.45 15.78 4.58
CA ASP A 134 17.65 16.58 3.65
C ASP A 134 16.22 16.69 4.17
N ASP A 135 15.87 17.81 4.82
CA ASP A 135 14.56 18.01 5.44
C ASP A 135 13.41 18.18 4.44
N SER A 136 13.72 18.30 3.16
CA SER A 136 12.73 18.29 2.07
C SER A 136 12.29 16.88 1.66
N ARG A 137 12.89 15.83 2.25
CA ARG A 137 12.65 14.43 1.89
C ARG A 137 12.30 13.53 3.05
N SER A 138 11.73 12.39 2.69
CA SER A 138 11.40 11.30 3.59
C SER A 138 12.29 10.08 3.37
N VAL A 139 12.57 9.39 4.47
CA VAL A 139 13.10 8.02 4.48
C VAL A 139 11.94 7.06 4.74
N VAL A 140 11.72 6.14 3.80
CA VAL A 140 10.72 5.07 3.94
C VAL A 140 11.27 3.99 4.87
N GLU A 141 10.56 3.74 5.96
CA GLU A 141 10.88 2.70 6.96
C GLU A 141 10.14 1.40 6.62
N ALA A 142 8.85 1.52 6.32
CA ALA A 142 8.00 0.44 5.84
C ALA A 142 7.03 0.98 4.79
N SER A 143 6.61 0.13 3.86
CA SER A 143 5.62 0.49 2.84
C SER A 143 4.82 -0.70 2.40
N ILE A 144 3.57 -0.42 2.03
CA ILE A 144 2.61 -1.40 1.57
C ILE A 144 1.87 -0.85 0.36
N ALA A 145 1.49 -1.76 -0.54
CA ALA A 145 0.51 -1.52 -1.57
C ALA A 145 -0.46 -2.70 -1.59
N GLY A 146 -1.73 -2.42 -1.86
CA GLY A 146 -2.77 -3.42 -1.99
C GLY A 146 -3.79 -3.01 -3.04
N ASP A 147 -4.62 -3.94 -3.47
CA ASP A 147 -5.75 -3.63 -4.35
C ASP A 147 -6.89 -3.03 -3.52
N LEU A 148 -7.29 -1.80 -3.87
CA LEU A 148 -8.35 -1.08 -3.17
C LEU A 148 -9.70 -1.80 -3.28
N ALA A 149 -9.96 -2.47 -4.41
CA ALA A 149 -11.22 -3.19 -4.64
C ALA A 149 -11.31 -4.49 -3.83
N SER A 150 -10.17 -5.02 -3.38
CA SER A 150 -10.09 -6.22 -2.55
C SER A 150 -10.29 -5.92 -1.05
N LEU A 151 -10.30 -4.65 -0.65
CA LEU A 151 -10.48 -4.25 0.74
C LEU A 151 -11.96 -4.19 1.13
N PRO A 152 -12.35 -4.66 2.34
CA PRO A 152 -13.72 -4.53 2.84
C PRO A 152 -14.19 -3.07 2.86
N GLU A 153 -15.47 -2.84 2.60
CA GLU A 153 -16.05 -1.50 2.64
C GLU A 153 -15.81 -0.85 4.02
N GLY A 154 -15.38 0.41 4.02
CA GLY A 154 -15.09 1.16 5.24
C GLY A 154 -13.73 0.88 5.88
N SER A 155 -13.01 -0.19 5.49
CA SER A 155 -11.73 -0.57 6.11
C SER A 155 -10.60 0.47 5.94
N VAL A 156 -10.71 1.34 4.93
CA VAL A 156 -9.77 2.45 4.68
C VAL A 156 -10.42 3.82 4.78
N ASN A 157 -11.64 3.88 5.32
CA ASN A 157 -12.41 5.11 5.43
C ASN A 157 -11.89 5.95 6.62
N VAL A 158 -11.58 7.22 6.38
CA VAL A 158 -11.07 8.15 7.41
C VAL A 158 -12.01 8.33 8.62
N GLY A 159 -13.29 8.05 8.46
CA GLY A 159 -14.29 8.06 9.53
C GLY A 159 -14.33 6.79 10.38
N GLN A 160 -13.78 5.68 9.90
CA GLN A 160 -13.81 4.35 10.55
C GLN A 160 -12.46 3.94 11.15
N LEU A 161 -11.36 4.52 10.66
CA LEU A 161 -10.02 4.31 11.18
C LEU A 161 -9.79 5.05 12.51
N VAL A 162 -8.66 4.76 13.18
CA VAL A 162 -8.22 5.48 14.39
C VAL A 162 -8.08 6.98 14.14
N ARG A 163 -8.55 7.80 15.08
CA ARG A 163 -8.66 9.27 14.94
C ARG A 163 -8.02 10.07 16.07
N THR A 164 -7.12 9.46 16.84
CA THR A 164 -6.39 10.12 17.94
C THR A 164 -5.56 11.29 17.42
N ASP A 165 -4.74 11.02 16.41
CA ASP A 165 -3.99 12.02 15.64
C ASP A 165 -3.76 11.50 14.20
N LEU A 166 -3.23 12.37 13.32
CA LEU A 166 -3.03 12.05 11.92
C LEU A 166 -2.00 10.92 11.69
N TRP A 167 -1.07 10.70 12.61
CA TRP A 167 -0.10 9.62 12.50
C TRP A 167 -0.74 8.28 12.86
N ALA A 168 -1.51 8.23 13.95
CA ALA A 168 -2.28 7.04 14.34
C ALA A 168 -3.30 6.65 13.26
N TYR A 169 -3.98 7.63 12.66
CA TYR A 169 -4.84 7.42 11.48
C TYR A 169 -4.07 6.76 10.33
N TYR A 170 -2.92 7.31 9.99
CA TYR A 170 -2.14 6.85 8.84
C TYR A 170 -1.52 5.46 9.08
N GLN A 171 -1.10 5.16 10.31
CA GLN A 171 -0.67 3.82 10.72
C GLN A 171 -1.82 2.81 10.61
N ASP A 172 -3.01 3.16 11.07
CA ASP A 172 -4.18 2.28 11.01
C ASP A 172 -4.61 2.01 9.56
N LEU A 173 -4.54 3.02 8.68
CA LEU A 173 -4.71 2.85 7.23
C LEU A 173 -3.67 1.86 6.66
N ALA A 174 -2.39 2.04 6.97
CA ALA A 174 -1.33 1.18 6.46
C ALA A 174 -1.50 -0.26 6.95
N LYS A 175 -1.90 -0.44 8.21
CA LYS A 175 -2.27 -1.75 8.78
C LYS A 175 -3.48 -2.36 8.07
N ALA A 176 -4.52 -1.58 7.80
CA ALA A 176 -5.69 -2.06 7.07
C ALA A 176 -5.30 -2.58 5.68
N ILE A 177 -4.46 -1.85 4.94
CA ILE A 177 -3.94 -2.32 3.64
C ILE A 177 -3.12 -3.60 3.80
N ALA A 178 -2.22 -3.66 4.79
CA ALA A 178 -1.35 -4.82 4.99
C ALA A 178 -2.11 -6.09 5.41
N THR A 179 -3.28 -5.96 6.03
CA THR A 179 -4.07 -7.06 6.57
C THR A 179 -5.34 -7.36 5.77
N ASP A 180 -5.47 -6.76 4.58
CA ASP A 180 -6.69 -6.81 3.76
C ASP A 180 -7.96 -6.42 4.54
N GLY A 181 -7.81 -5.47 5.48
CA GLY A 181 -8.88 -4.98 6.37
C GLY A 181 -9.20 -5.88 7.56
N ASN A 182 -8.48 -6.99 7.77
CA ASN A 182 -8.80 -7.99 8.80
C ASN A 182 -7.93 -7.91 10.07
N GLY A 183 -6.98 -6.97 10.13
CA GLY A 183 -5.95 -6.92 11.16
C GLY A 183 -6.47 -6.86 12.59
N SER A 184 -5.79 -7.56 13.50
CA SER A 184 -6.04 -7.45 14.94
C SER A 184 -5.80 -6.02 15.45
N PRO A 185 -6.58 -5.52 16.42
CA PRO A 185 -6.34 -4.22 17.06
C PRO A 185 -4.94 -4.11 17.69
N ASP A 186 -4.40 -5.23 18.20
CA ASP A 186 -3.10 -5.28 18.88
C ASP A 186 -1.91 -5.36 17.93
N LEU A 187 -2.15 -5.57 16.62
CA LEU A 187 -1.10 -5.62 15.63
C LEU A 187 -0.72 -4.19 15.22
N ASP A 188 0.55 -3.82 15.38
CA ASP A 188 1.03 -2.53 14.90
C ASP A 188 1.24 -2.53 13.38
N ALA A 189 1.28 -1.34 12.79
CA ALA A 189 1.37 -1.18 11.34
C ALA A 189 2.70 -1.66 10.75
N GLU A 190 3.82 -1.49 11.46
CA GLU A 190 5.14 -1.94 10.97
C GLU A 190 5.20 -3.46 10.91
N HIS A 191 4.73 -4.13 11.97
CA HIS A 191 4.65 -5.57 12.04
C HIS A 191 3.67 -6.12 10.99
N ALA A 192 2.49 -5.51 10.84
CA ALA A 192 1.54 -5.91 9.79
C ALA A 192 2.16 -5.85 8.38
N ILE A 193 2.89 -4.79 8.06
CA ILE A 193 3.58 -4.63 6.77
C ILE A 193 4.69 -5.68 6.61
N ALA A 194 5.46 -5.94 7.67
CA ALA A 194 6.53 -6.93 7.65
C ALA A 194 5.99 -8.35 7.39
N GLU A 195 4.92 -8.74 8.08
CA GLU A 195 4.29 -10.06 7.87
C GLU A 195 3.63 -10.16 6.50
N ARG A 196 3.05 -9.08 5.96
CA ARG A 196 2.52 -9.10 4.59
C ARG A 196 3.62 -9.36 3.57
N ARG A 197 4.75 -8.65 3.67
CA ARG A 197 5.89 -8.87 2.78
C ARG A 197 6.45 -10.28 2.89
N ARG A 198 6.47 -10.84 4.10
CA ARG A 198 6.85 -12.24 4.34
C ARG A 198 5.88 -13.19 3.66
N LEU A 199 4.58 -12.96 3.80
CA LEU A 199 3.54 -13.75 3.15
C LEU A 199 3.69 -13.74 1.63
N ASP A 200 3.85 -12.57 1.01
CA ASP A 200 4.05 -12.43 -0.44
C ASP A 200 5.29 -13.21 -0.91
N GLY A 201 6.38 -13.16 -0.13
CA GLY A 201 7.61 -13.92 -0.39
C GLY A 201 7.38 -15.44 -0.33
N LEU A 202 6.72 -15.92 0.72
CA LEU A 202 6.39 -17.34 0.88
C LEU A 202 5.47 -17.85 -0.24
N GLU A 203 4.49 -17.05 -0.66
CA GLU A 203 3.59 -17.37 -1.77
C GLU A 203 4.33 -17.44 -3.11
N GLY A 204 5.26 -16.51 -3.35
CA GLY A 204 6.15 -16.53 -4.53
C GLY A 204 7.06 -17.77 -4.56
N ASP A 205 7.63 -18.13 -3.42
CA ASP A 205 8.45 -19.33 -3.26
C ASP A 205 7.62 -20.60 -3.48
N LEU A 206 6.41 -20.68 -2.93
CA LEU A 206 5.50 -21.79 -3.12
C LEU A 206 5.12 -21.95 -4.60
N ALA A 207 4.80 -20.86 -5.29
CA ALA A 207 4.50 -20.87 -6.71
C ALA A 207 5.68 -21.38 -7.54
N THR A 208 6.90 -20.98 -7.17
CA THR A 208 8.14 -21.43 -7.82
C THR A 208 8.38 -22.93 -7.62
N VAL A 209 8.32 -23.41 -6.38
CA VAL A 209 8.51 -24.83 -6.05
C VAL A 209 7.43 -25.70 -6.70
N ALA A 210 6.18 -25.25 -6.71
CA ALA A 210 5.08 -25.96 -7.37
C ALA A 210 5.32 -26.12 -8.88
N ARG A 211 5.75 -25.05 -9.57
CA ARG A 211 6.11 -25.11 -11.00
C ARG A 211 7.29 -26.04 -11.26
N GLN A 212 8.29 -26.08 -10.38
CA GLN A 212 9.42 -26.99 -10.49
C GLN A 212 8.97 -28.44 -10.32
N ALA A 213 8.14 -28.75 -9.31
CA ALA A 213 7.62 -30.09 -9.06
C ALA A 213 6.82 -30.65 -10.25
N GLN A 214 6.05 -29.79 -10.94
CA GLN A 214 5.29 -30.18 -12.14
C GLN A 214 6.19 -30.56 -13.32
N LYS A 215 7.35 -29.93 -13.46
CA LYS A 215 8.29 -30.14 -14.58
C LYS A 215 9.33 -31.22 -14.29
N GLU A 216 9.47 -31.66 -13.05
CA GLU A 216 10.49 -32.61 -12.62
C GLU A 216 10.16 -34.05 -13.06
N LYS A 217 11.16 -34.73 -13.64
CA LYS A 217 11.06 -36.10 -14.17
C LYS A 217 11.54 -37.14 -13.15
N SER A 218 12.45 -36.75 -12.26
CA SER A 218 12.98 -37.61 -11.20
C SER A 218 12.00 -37.72 -10.05
N LEU A 219 11.54 -38.95 -9.76
CA LEU A 219 10.61 -39.21 -8.66
C LEU A 219 11.16 -38.75 -7.29
N PRO A 220 12.42 -39.04 -6.91
CA PRO A 220 13.02 -38.53 -5.67
C PRO A 220 12.97 -37.00 -5.56
N LYS A 221 13.45 -36.28 -6.57
CA LYS A 221 13.47 -34.80 -6.56
C LYS A 221 12.08 -34.20 -6.49
N ARG A 222 11.10 -34.82 -7.14
CA ARG A 222 9.70 -34.40 -7.08
C ARG A 222 9.10 -34.59 -5.68
N ILE A 223 9.49 -35.63 -4.95
CA ILE A 223 9.09 -35.84 -3.54
C ILE A 223 9.68 -34.74 -2.66
N ASP A 224 10.95 -34.39 -2.85
CA ASP A 224 11.61 -33.30 -2.10
C ASP A 224 10.91 -31.96 -2.31
N LEU A 225 10.62 -31.61 -3.58
CA LEU A 225 9.90 -30.38 -3.94
C LEU A 225 8.49 -30.34 -3.33
N ASN A 226 7.76 -31.46 -3.36
CA ASN A 226 6.43 -31.54 -2.75
C ASN A 226 6.49 -31.41 -1.22
N THR A 227 7.53 -31.94 -0.58
CA THR A 227 7.75 -31.80 0.86
C THR A 227 8.02 -30.34 1.22
N ARG A 228 8.89 -29.66 0.47
CA ARG A 228 9.12 -28.22 0.63
C ARG A 228 7.85 -27.39 0.42
N ALA A 229 7.06 -27.72 -0.60
CA ALA A 229 5.77 -27.05 -0.84
C ALA A 229 4.79 -27.24 0.32
N LYS A 230 4.82 -28.40 1.01
CA LYS A 230 4.01 -28.63 2.22
C LYS A 230 4.46 -27.74 3.38
N THR A 231 5.77 -27.61 3.60
CA THR A 231 6.33 -26.70 4.62
C THR A 231 5.94 -25.25 4.36
N LEU A 232 6.15 -24.76 3.12
CA LEU A 232 5.78 -23.39 2.75
C LEU A 232 4.29 -23.11 2.95
N ARG A 233 3.40 -24.07 2.65
CA ARG A 233 1.96 -23.92 2.91
C ARG A 233 1.64 -23.80 4.40
N ALA A 234 2.34 -24.53 5.27
CA ALA A 234 2.14 -24.43 6.71
C ALA A 234 2.59 -23.05 7.22
N GLU A 235 3.74 -22.56 6.78
CA GLU A 235 4.23 -21.22 7.14
C GLU A 235 3.29 -20.10 6.64
N ILE A 236 2.75 -20.23 5.44
CA ILE A 236 1.74 -19.30 4.89
C ILE A 236 0.50 -19.26 5.79
N GLU A 237 0.02 -20.42 6.23
CA GLU A 237 -1.16 -20.50 7.09
C GLU A 237 -0.90 -19.88 8.47
N ASP A 238 0.29 -20.09 9.04
CA ASP A 238 0.70 -19.48 10.31
C ASP A 238 0.69 -17.95 10.21
N VAL A 239 1.27 -17.37 9.14
CA VAL A 239 1.28 -15.92 8.93
C VAL A 239 -0.14 -15.39 8.70
N ARG A 240 -0.95 -16.06 7.88
CA ARG A 240 -2.35 -15.69 7.65
C ARG A 240 -3.17 -15.73 8.94
N GLY A 241 -2.87 -16.66 9.84
CA GLY A 241 -3.49 -16.75 11.16
C GLY A 241 -3.37 -15.46 11.98
N LEU A 242 -2.32 -14.67 11.78
CA LEU A 242 -2.13 -13.36 12.42
C LEU A 242 -3.11 -12.30 11.89
N PHE A 243 -3.49 -12.39 10.63
CA PHE A 243 -4.45 -11.47 10.00
C PHE A 243 -5.90 -11.88 10.23
N TYR A 244 -6.20 -13.17 10.41
CA TYR A 244 -7.57 -13.67 10.54
C TYR A 244 -7.99 -14.02 11.98
N ALA A 245 -7.21 -13.64 13.00
CA ALA A 245 -7.45 -14.01 14.39
C ALA A 245 -8.86 -13.65 14.92
N HIS A 246 -9.60 -12.76 14.26
CA HIS A 246 -10.94 -12.35 14.66
C HIS A 246 -12.09 -13.25 14.17
N HIS A 247 -11.91 -14.09 13.14
CA HIS A 247 -13.01 -14.96 12.64
C HIS A 247 -13.34 -16.13 13.58
N ARG A 248 -12.50 -16.45 14.57
CA ARG A 248 -12.72 -17.57 15.51
C ARG A 248 -13.45 -17.19 16.81
N GLN A 249 -13.68 -15.89 17.08
CA GLN A 249 -14.35 -15.46 18.30
C GLN A 249 -15.80 -14.98 18.11
N GLN A 250 -16.24 -14.71 16.87
CA GLN A 250 -17.61 -14.25 16.60
C GLN A 250 -18.63 -15.39 16.35
N HIS A 251 -18.20 -16.66 16.44
CA HIS A 251 -19.06 -17.84 16.31
C HIS A 251 -19.10 -18.71 17.59
N ARG A 252 -18.95 -18.11 18.77
CA ARG A 252 -19.21 -18.78 20.06
C ARG A 252 -20.31 -18.08 20.82
#